data_AF-A0A915ULT3-F1
#
_entry.id   AF-A0A915ULT3-F1
#
_cell.length_a   1.000
_cell.length_b   1.000
_cell.length_c   1.000
_cell.angle_alpha   90.00
_cell.angle_beta   90.00
_cell.angle_gamma   90.00
#
_symmetry.space_group_name_H-M   'P 1'
#
loop_
_entity.id
_entity.type
_entity.pdbx_description
1 polymer ?
#
loop_
_entity_poly.entity_id
_entity_poly.type
_entity_poly.pdbx_seq_one_letter_code
_entity_poly.pdbx_strand_id
1 'polypeptide(L)'
;MRVWWVAGVWLTAQAAEAAEGAAETFLGLPTVLWKTANLVVFLGVLAWLLARPLSRFFHTRREEIARDLREAERLRAEAAAMQQQMSAKLAALEGEMVALRDRLRREGEAERDRLIAEGEQEAAKFLRQVEDEATRRLLAARQQLAREAAEAAAAVAWEILGKELTPQDRDRIFETTLARLSREVRA
;
A
#
# COMPACT_ATOMS: atom_id res chain seq x y z
N MET A 1 -5.71 -60.47 5.99
CA MET A 1 -5.17 -61.80 5.59
C MET A 1 -3.77 -62.02 6.18
N ARG A 2 -3.60 -62.30 7.49
CA ARG A 2 -2.30 -62.73 8.08
C ARG A 2 -2.49 -63.59 9.36
N VAL A 3 -3.45 -64.51 9.37
CA VAL A 3 -3.72 -65.39 10.53
C VAL A 3 -2.90 -66.69 10.48
N TRP A 4 -2.14 -66.94 9.40
CA TRP A 4 -1.42 -68.19 9.17
C TRP A 4 -0.16 -68.42 10.04
N TRP A 5 0.37 -67.40 10.72
CA TRP A 5 1.53 -67.58 11.62
C TRP A 5 1.13 -68.10 13.02
N VAL A 6 -0.09 -67.79 13.47
CA VAL A 6 -0.60 -68.26 14.78
C VAL A 6 -1.03 -69.73 14.68
N ALA A 7 -1.55 -70.16 13.52
CA ALA A 7 -1.92 -71.55 13.27
C ALA A 7 -0.71 -72.52 13.29
N GLY A 8 0.48 -72.06 12.88
CA GLY A 8 1.70 -72.87 12.96
C GLY A 8 2.15 -73.17 14.39
N VAL A 9 1.91 -72.25 15.33
CA VAL A 9 2.24 -72.41 16.76
C VAL A 9 1.22 -73.32 17.47
N TRP A 10 -0.05 -73.26 17.06
CA TRP A 10 -1.08 -74.16 17.60
C TRP A 10 -0.92 -75.60 17.11
N LEU A 11 -0.41 -75.82 15.88
CA LEU A 11 -0.16 -77.18 15.38
C LEU A 11 1.00 -77.87 16.11
N THR A 12 1.96 -77.11 16.68
CA THR A 12 3.03 -77.66 17.51
C THR A 12 2.60 -77.98 18.94
N ALA A 13 1.52 -77.38 19.44
CA ALA A 13 1.03 -77.62 20.81
C ALA A 13 0.34 -78.98 20.95
N GLN A 14 -0.45 -79.40 19.95
CA GLN A 14 -1.11 -80.72 19.98
C GLN A 14 -0.12 -81.89 19.81
N ALA A 15 1.07 -81.65 19.25
CA ALA A 15 2.14 -82.65 19.18
C ALA A 15 2.93 -82.79 20.49
N ALA A 16 2.85 -81.82 21.41
CA ALA A 16 3.58 -81.83 22.68
C ALA A 16 2.88 -82.67 23.76
N GLU A 17 1.54 -82.68 23.80
CA GLU A 17 0.75 -83.50 24.74
C GLU A 17 0.79 -85.01 24.43
N ALA A 18 1.10 -85.40 23.19
CA ALA A 18 1.24 -86.81 22.80
C ALA A 18 2.59 -87.45 23.20
N ALA A 19 3.50 -86.70 23.83
CA ALA A 19 4.86 -87.14 24.16
C ALA A 19 5.12 -87.32 25.67
N GLU A 20 4.09 -87.33 26.51
CA GLU A 20 4.24 -87.55 27.97
C GLU A 20 4.21 -89.02 28.42
N GLY A 21 4.09 -89.99 27.50
CA GLY A 21 4.00 -91.39 27.90
C GLY A 21 4.57 -92.38 26.88
N ALA A 22 5.89 -92.41 26.70
CA ALA A 22 6.69 -93.61 26.38
C ALA A 22 8.08 -93.22 25.87
N ALA A 23 9.08 -93.24 26.75
CA ALA A 23 10.45 -93.72 26.50
C ALA A 23 11.39 -93.17 27.58
N GLU A 24 11.80 -94.00 28.54
CA GLU A 24 12.97 -93.67 29.37
C GLU A 24 14.28 -93.71 28.56
N THR A 25 14.26 -94.14 27.29
CA THR A 25 15.41 -94.02 26.39
C THR A 25 14.94 -94.00 24.93
N PHE A 26 14.98 -92.84 24.28
CA PHE A 26 14.81 -92.73 22.83
C PHE A 26 16.22 -92.71 22.20
N LEU A 27 16.53 -93.66 21.30
CA LEU A 27 17.83 -93.83 20.61
C LEU A 27 19.06 -94.16 21.48
N GLY A 28 18.89 -94.57 22.75
CA GLY A 28 20.03 -94.89 23.65
C GLY A 28 20.61 -93.69 24.41
N LEU A 29 19.98 -92.52 24.31
CA LEU A 29 20.38 -91.29 25.01
C LEU A 29 19.34 -90.89 26.08
N PRO A 30 19.76 -90.32 27.21
CA PRO A 30 18.84 -89.76 28.20
C PRO A 30 17.89 -88.75 27.54
N THR A 31 16.59 -88.85 27.80
CA THR A 31 15.58 -87.94 27.22
C THR A 31 15.85 -86.46 27.47
N VAL A 32 16.55 -86.13 28.57
CA VAL A 32 17.03 -84.79 28.90
C VAL A 32 18.02 -84.24 27.85
N LEU A 33 18.94 -85.08 27.34
CA LEU A 33 19.89 -84.70 26.29
C LEU A 33 19.20 -84.43 24.96
N TRP A 34 18.18 -85.22 24.62
CA TRP A 34 17.40 -85.00 23.39
C TRP A 34 16.57 -83.71 23.47
N LYS A 35 15.87 -83.47 24.59
CA LYS A 35 15.09 -82.25 24.82
C LYS A 35 15.97 -80.99 24.81
N THR A 36 17.15 -81.05 25.41
CA THR A 36 18.11 -79.93 25.41
C THR A 36 18.68 -79.67 24.02
N ALA A 37 19.05 -80.70 23.27
CA ALA A 37 19.47 -80.54 21.87
C ALA A 37 18.36 -79.90 21.01
N ASN A 38 17.10 -80.33 21.16
CA ASN A 38 15.97 -79.75 20.45
C ASN A 38 15.77 -78.26 20.81
N LEU A 39 15.85 -77.90 22.09
CA LEU A 39 15.77 -76.50 22.55
C LEU A 39 16.90 -75.64 21.96
N VAL A 40 18.13 -76.16 21.90
CA VAL A 40 19.28 -75.44 21.31
C VAL A 40 19.06 -75.23 19.81
N VAL A 41 18.60 -76.25 19.07
CA VAL A 41 18.26 -76.12 17.65
C VAL A 41 17.14 -75.11 17.45
N PHE A 42 16.08 -75.18 18.26
CA PHE A 42 14.97 -74.23 18.21
C PHE A 42 15.42 -72.80 18.49
N LEU A 43 16.20 -72.57 19.55
CA LEU A 43 16.77 -71.25 19.87
C LEU A 43 17.71 -70.75 18.77
N GLY A 44 18.49 -71.63 18.14
CA GLY A 44 19.35 -71.29 17.01
C GLY A 44 18.56 -70.83 15.78
N VAL A 45 17.52 -71.56 15.40
CA VAL A 45 16.62 -71.18 14.30
C VAL A 45 15.87 -69.89 14.64
N LEU A 46 15.39 -69.74 15.87
CA LEU A 46 14.71 -68.54 16.33
C LEU A 46 15.65 -67.33 16.32
N ALA A 47 16.88 -67.46 16.83
CA ALA A 47 17.87 -66.40 16.80
C ALA A 47 18.23 -65.99 15.37
N TRP A 48 18.38 -66.95 14.45
CA TRP A 48 18.65 -66.66 13.04
C TRP A 48 17.47 -65.93 12.36
N LEU A 49 16.24 -66.36 12.64
CA LEU A 49 15.03 -65.75 12.08
C LEU A 49 14.76 -64.35 12.66
N LEU A 50 15.01 -64.13 13.95
CA LEU A 50 14.76 -62.86 14.64
C LEU A 50 15.91 -61.85 14.51
N ALA A 51 17.16 -62.29 14.33
CA ALA A 51 18.30 -61.37 14.22
C ALA A 51 18.13 -60.35 13.09
N ARG A 52 17.59 -60.78 11.94
CA ARG A 52 17.33 -59.89 10.80
C ARG A 52 16.25 -58.83 11.06
N PRO A 53 15.01 -59.16 11.48
CA PRO A 53 13.98 -58.15 11.76
C PRO A 53 14.34 -57.27 12.97
N LEU A 54 14.97 -57.79 14.02
CA LEU A 54 15.37 -56.98 15.18
C LEU A 54 16.44 -55.95 14.79
N SER A 55 17.49 -56.38 14.09
CA SER A 55 18.54 -55.47 13.63
C SER A 55 17.98 -54.38 12.72
N ARG A 56 17.14 -54.76 11.74
CA ARG A 56 16.48 -53.79 10.84
C ARG A 56 15.63 -52.79 11.61
N PHE A 57 14.84 -53.23 12.60
CA PHE A 57 14.01 -52.33 13.41
C PHE A 57 14.86 -51.29 14.15
N PHE A 58 15.92 -51.70 14.83
CA PHE A 58 16.80 -50.77 15.54
C PHE A 58 17.56 -49.83 14.59
N HIS A 59 17.97 -50.31 13.40
CA HIS A 59 18.58 -49.45 12.38
C HIS A 59 17.58 -48.42 11.84
N THR A 60 16.38 -48.85 11.44
CA THR A 60 15.33 -47.94 10.96
C THR A 60 14.97 -46.89 12.02
N ARG A 61 14.81 -47.29 13.29
CA ARG A 61 14.52 -46.34 14.38
C ARG A 61 15.63 -45.32 14.59
N ARG A 62 16.90 -45.75 14.54
CA ARG A 62 18.05 -44.84 14.63
C ARG A 62 18.11 -43.88 13.45
N GLU A 63 17.83 -44.35 12.24
CA GLU A 63 17.80 -43.52 11.03
C GLU A 63 16.62 -42.53 11.03
N GLU A 64 15.45 -42.94 11.53
CA GLU A 64 14.30 -42.03 11.74
C GLU A 64 14.67 -40.93 12.72
N ILE A 65 15.16 -41.26 13.93
CA ILE A 65 15.55 -40.26 14.93
C ILE A 65 16.64 -39.32 14.39
N ALA A 66 17.65 -39.86 13.69
CA ALA A 66 18.70 -39.05 13.08
C ALA A 66 18.18 -38.15 11.95
N ARG A 67 17.16 -38.59 11.20
CA ARG A 67 16.48 -37.75 10.20
C ARG A 67 15.68 -36.65 10.86
N ASP A 68 14.86 -36.98 11.86
CA ASP A 68 14.02 -36.03 12.58
C ASP A 68 14.87 -34.94 13.26
N LEU A 69 16.01 -35.33 13.85
CA LEU A 69 16.92 -34.37 14.47
C LEU A 69 17.54 -33.41 13.44
N ARG A 70 17.99 -33.93 12.30
CA ARG A 70 18.52 -33.09 11.20
C ARG A 70 17.46 -32.18 10.61
N GLU A 71 16.23 -32.66 10.47
CA GLU A 71 15.09 -31.86 9.99
C GLU A 71 14.78 -30.75 11.00
N ALA A 72 14.74 -31.05 12.29
CA ALA A 72 14.53 -30.07 13.35
C ALA A 72 15.64 -29.02 13.40
N GLU A 73 16.91 -29.43 13.25
CA GLU A 73 18.04 -28.50 13.14
C GLU A 73 17.93 -27.60 11.91
N ARG A 74 17.56 -28.16 10.75
CA ARG A 74 17.35 -27.38 9.52
C ARG A 74 16.23 -26.37 9.69
N LEU A 75 15.07 -26.79 10.21
CA LEU A 75 13.92 -25.91 10.46
C LEU A 75 14.26 -24.81 11.46
N ARG A 76 15.03 -25.13 12.51
CA ARG A 76 15.50 -24.12 13.47
C ARG A 76 16.45 -23.11 12.82
N ALA A 77 17.37 -23.56 11.98
CA ALA A 77 18.27 -22.68 11.25
C ALA A 77 17.52 -21.79 10.25
N GLU A 78 16.55 -22.34 9.51
CA GLU A 78 15.69 -21.59 8.60
C GLU A 78 14.85 -20.55 9.35
N ALA A 79 14.24 -20.91 10.48
CA ALA A 79 13.47 -19.99 11.31
C ALA A 79 14.35 -18.86 11.87
N ALA A 80 15.56 -19.17 12.34
CA ALA A 80 16.51 -18.17 12.81
C ALA A 80 16.95 -17.22 11.68
N ALA A 81 17.22 -17.75 10.48
CA ALA A 81 17.55 -16.95 9.32
C ALA A 81 16.38 -16.05 8.89
N MET A 82 15.15 -16.57 8.89
CA MET A 82 13.95 -15.80 8.57
C MET A 82 13.71 -14.69 9.60
N GLN A 83 13.93 -14.96 10.88
CA GLN A 83 13.84 -13.95 11.94
C GLN A 83 14.86 -12.83 11.72
N GLN A 84 16.13 -13.16 11.43
CA GLN A 84 17.18 -12.18 11.16
C GLN A 84 16.87 -11.33 9.92
N GLN A 85 16.38 -11.95 8.85
CA GLN A 85 15.96 -11.23 7.64
C GLN A 85 14.80 -10.29 7.95
N MET A 86 13.81 -10.73 8.74
CA MET A 86 12.68 -9.89 9.10
C MET A 86 13.10 -8.72 9.99
N SER A 87 13.96 -8.95 10.99
CA SER A 87 14.48 -7.86 11.83
C SER A 87 15.29 -6.86 11.01
N ALA A 88 16.10 -7.32 10.06
CA ALA A 88 16.85 -6.44 9.16
C ALA A 88 15.92 -5.61 8.27
N LYS A 89 14.85 -6.22 7.73
CA LYS A 89 13.83 -5.50 6.95
C LYS A 89 13.08 -4.47 7.79
N LEU A 90 12.73 -4.80 9.03
CA LEU A 90 12.07 -3.86 9.94
C LEU A 90 12.97 -2.66 10.26
N ALA A 91 14.25 -2.91 10.57
CA ALA A 91 15.20 -1.83 10.81
C ALA A 91 15.42 -0.94 9.57
N ALA A 92 15.48 -1.54 8.38
CA ALA A 92 15.56 -0.79 7.12
C ALA A 92 14.30 0.06 6.89
N LEU A 93 13.12 -0.52 7.10
CA LEU A 93 11.84 0.20 7.00
C LEU A 93 11.74 1.36 7.98
N GLU A 94 12.19 1.20 9.23
CA GLU A 94 12.23 2.30 10.20
C GLU A 94 13.12 3.45 9.70
N GLY A 95 14.30 3.14 9.14
CA GLY A 95 15.18 4.14 8.53
C GLY A 95 14.54 4.84 7.33
N GLU A 96 13.90 4.10 6.44
CA GLU A 96 13.17 4.64 5.30
C GLU A 96 12.00 5.52 5.72
N MET A 97 11.26 5.14 6.77
CA MET A 97 10.14 5.91 7.31
C MET A 97 10.59 7.24 7.92
N VAL A 98 11.72 7.27 8.61
CA VAL A 98 12.32 8.53 9.11
C VAL A 98 12.72 9.42 7.94
N ALA A 99 13.43 8.88 6.95
CA ALA A 99 13.84 9.63 5.77
C ALA A 99 12.64 10.15 4.95
N LEU A 100 11.57 9.35 4.83
CA LEU A 100 10.33 9.74 4.18
C LEU A 100 9.63 10.87 4.94
N ARG A 101 9.55 10.77 6.28
CA ARG A 101 8.94 11.82 7.11
C ARG A 101 9.69 13.14 6.97
N ASP A 102 11.01 13.11 6.99
CA ASP A 102 11.83 14.32 6.83
C ASP A 102 11.67 14.93 5.44
N ARG A 103 11.61 14.09 4.39
CA ARG A 103 11.34 14.54 3.03
C ARG A 103 9.97 15.21 2.91
N LEU A 104 8.91 14.54 3.37
CA LEU A 104 7.54 15.06 3.35
C LEU A 104 7.43 16.37 4.13
N ARG A 105 8.15 16.50 5.26
CA ARG A 105 8.18 17.75 6.02
C ARG A 105 8.82 18.89 5.23
N ARG A 106 9.98 18.64 4.62
CA ARG A 106 10.67 19.66 3.79
C ARG A 106 9.86 20.04 2.55
N GLU A 107 9.28 19.06 1.87
CA GLU A 107 8.41 19.29 0.72
C GLU A 107 7.16 20.07 1.13
N GLY A 108 6.54 19.73 2.27
CA GLY A 108 5.40 20.45 2.81
C GLY A 108 5.71 21.89 3.24
N GLU A 109 6.87 22.13 3.86
CA GLU A 109 7.33 23.47 4.21
C GLU A 109 7.61 24.31 2.96
N ALA A 110 8.29 23.74 1.95
CA ALA A 110 8.56 24.42 0.68
C ALA A 110 7.28 24.74 -0.10
N GLU A 111 6.34 23.79 -0.18
CA GLU A 111 5.07 24.01 -0.87
C GLU A 111 4.19 25.02 -0.13
N ARG A 112 4.18 25.00 1.21
CA ARG A 112 3.52 26.04 2.01
C ARG A 112 4.07 27.43 1.67
N ASP A 113 5.38 27.59 1.69
CA ASP A 113 6.02 28.87 1.44
C ASP A 113 5.77 29.34 0.00
N ARG A 114 5.75 28.41 -0.95
CA ARG A 114 5.36 28.68 -2.34
C ARG A 114 3.91 29.16 -2.45
N LEU A 115 2.96 28.48 -1.83
CA LEU A 115 1.53 28.85 -1.84
C LEU A 115 1.31 30.23 -1.19
N ILE A 116 2.02 30.54 -0.11
CA ILE A 116 1.98 31.87 0.51
C ILE A 116 2.49 32.92 -0.47
N ALA A 117 3.64 32.70 -1.10
CA ALA A 117 4.22 33.64 -2.05
C ALA A 117 3.33 33.85 -3.29
N GLU A 118 2.73 32.77 -3.82
CA GLU A 118 1.77 32.85 -4.93
C GLU A 118 0.52 33.63 -4.51
N GLY A 119 -0.02 33.36 -3.31
CA GLY A 119 -1.17 34.09 -2.76
C GLY A 119 -0.89 35.59 -2.54
N GLU A 120 0.29 35.95 -2.03
CA GLU A 120 0.70 37.35 -1.87
C GLU A 120 0.83 38.06 -3.22
N GLN A 121 1.40 37.40 -4.22
CA GLN A 121 1.50 37.95 -5.58
C GLN A 121 0.12 38.14 -6.21
N GLU A 122 -0.78 37.19 -6.04
CA GLU A 122 -2.15 37.28 -6.56
C GLU A 122 -2.94 38.38 -5.84
N ALA A 123 -2.83 38.49 -4.52
CA ALA A 123 -3.42 39.58 -3.76
C ALA A 123 -2.89 40.95 -4.21
N ALA A 124 -1.59 41.09 -4.44
CA ALA A 124 -0.99 42.33 -4.93
C ALA A 124 -1.47 42.68 -6.35
N LYS A 125 -1.60 41.69 -7.24
CA LYS A 125 -2.16 41.89 -8.59
C LYS A 125 -3.63 42.30 -8.52
N PHE A 126 -4.41 41.66 -7.67
CA PHE A 126 -5.83 41.96 -7.47
C PHE A 126 -6.03 43.39 -6.95
N LEU A 127 -5.24 43.82 -5.95
CA LEU A 127 -5.30 45.19 -5.44
C LEU A 127 -5.00 46.23 -6.53
N ARG A 128 -3.96 46.02 -7.34
CA ARG A 128 -3.66 46.90 -8.47
C ARG A 128 -4.81 46.97 -9.48
N GLN A 129 -5.42 45.83 -9.81
CA GLN A 129 -6.57 45.79 -10.70
C GLN A 129 -7.77 46.56 -10.12
N VAL A 130 -8.03 46.43 -8.82
CA VAL A 130 -9.09 47.17 -8.13
C VAL A 130 -8.81 48.67 -8.13
N GLU A 131 -7.58 49.10 -7.87
CA GLU A 131 -7.18 50.52 -7.91
C GLU A 131 -7.33 51.12 -9.31
N ASP A 132 -6.88 50.39 -10.34
CA ASP A 132 -7.01 50.80 -11.75
C ASP A 132 -8.48 50.93 -12.15
N GLU A 133 -9.30 49.94 -11.78
CA GLU A 133 -10.73 49.93 -12.07
C GLU A 133 -11.46 51.05 -11.32
N ALA A 134 -11.13 51.28 -10.04
CA ALA A 134 -11.68 52.39 -9.26
C ALA A 134 -11.34 53.74 -9.89
N THR A 135 -10.10 53.92 -10.35
CA THR A 135 -9.66 55.14 -11.04
C THR A 135 -10.41 55.36 -12.35
N ARG A 136 -10.58 54.29 -13.15
CA ARG A 136 -11.37 54.35 -14.40
C ARG A 136 -12.82 54.71 -14.14
N ARG A 137 -13.45 54.11 -13.13
CA ARG A 137 -14.83 54.43 -12.73
C ARG A 137 -14.97 55.86 -12.25
N LEU A 138 -14.00 56.37 -11.47
CA LEU A 138 -14.00 57.76 -11.02
C LEU A 138 -13.91 58.73 -12.20
N LEU A 139 -13.04 58.46 -13.16
CA LEU A 139 -12.90 59.27 -14.38
C LEU A 139 -14.18 59.24 -15.22
N ALA A 140 -14.76 58.05 -15.42
CA ALA A 140 -16.02 57.89 -16.15
C ALA A 140 -17.17 58.65 -15.46
N ALA A 141 -17.31 58.53 -14.14
CA ALA A 141 -18.31 59.24 -13.36
C ALA A 141 -18.14 60.77 -13.45
N ARG A 142 -16.90 61.27 -13.40
CA ARG A 142 -16.62 62.71 -13.58
C ARG A 142 -17.00 63.21 -14.98
N GLN A 143 -16.68 62.44 -16.03
CA GLN A 143 -17.06 62.79 -17.39
C GLN A 143 -18.57 62.80 -17.57
N GLN A 144 -19.26 61.82 -16.99
CA GLN A 144 -20.72 61.72 -17.01
C GLN A 144 -21.37 62.93 -16.32
N LEU A 145 -20.92 63.26 -15.10
CA LEU A 145 -21.40 64.44 -14.37
C LEU A 145 -21.14 65.75 -15.12
N ALA A 146 -19.97 65.88 -15.76
CA ALA A 146 -19.65 67.07 -16.56
C ALA A 146 -20.57 67.23 -17.77
N ARG A 147 -20.92 66.12 -18.44
CA ARG A 147 -21.89 66.11 -19.55
C ARG A 147 -23.29 66.49 -19.08
N GLU A 148 -23.77 65.86 -18.02
CA GLU A 148 -25.10 66.15 -17.45
C GLU A 148 -25.21 67.62 -17.00
N ALA A 149 -24.15 68.17 -16.37
CA ALA A 149 -24.11 69.58 -15.99
C ALA A 149 -24.12 70.51 -17.20
N ALA A 150 -23.38 70.19 -18.27
CA ALA A 150 -23.37 70.97 -19.50
C ALA A 150 -24.73 70.94 -20.21
N GLU A 151 -25.38 69.77 -20.26
CA GLU A 151 -26.73 69.61 -20.81
C GLU A 151 -27.77 70.41 -20.01
N ALA A 152 -27.72 70.34 -18.68
CA ALA A 152 -28.60 71.12 -17.81
C ALA A 152 -28.38 72.64 -17.98
N ALA A 153 -27.12 73.09 -18.03
CA ALA A 153 -26.79 74.49 -18.25
C ALA A 153 -27.26 74.98 -19.64
N ALA A 154 -27.09 74.16 -20.67
CA ALA A 154 -27.58 74.46 -22.02
C ALA A 154 -29.11 74.55 -22.05
N ALA A 155 -29.83 73.66 -21.35
CA ALA A 155 -31.28 73.70 -21.24
C ALA A 155 -31.77 74.99 -20.57
N VAL A 156 -31.14 75.40 -19.45
CA VAL A 156 -31.46 76.67 -18.77
C VAL A 156 -31.15 77.87 -19.66
N ALA A 157 -30.00 77.87 -20.34
CA ALA A 157 -29.66 78.94 -21.28
C ALA A 157 -30.68 79.04 -22.40
N TRP A 158 -31.15 77.91 -22.93
CA TRP A 158 -32.18 77.87 -23.98
C TRP A 158 -33.53 78.42 -23.49
N GLU A 159 -33.91 78.11 -22.26
CA GLU A 159 -35.12 78.65 -21.63
C GLU A 159 -35.04 80.18 -21.45
N ILE A 160 -33.90 80.70 -20.97
CA ILE A 160 -33.69 82.14 -20.81
C ILE A 160 -33.70 82.83 -22.18
N LEU A 161 -32.97 82.29 -23.15
CA LEU A 161 -32.91 82.83 -24.51
C LEU A 161 -34.31 82.87 -25.13
N GLY A 162 -35.11 81.82 -24.97
CA GLY A 162 -36.49 81.77 -25.45
C GLY A 162 -37.40 82.84 -24.84
N LYS A 163 -37.14 83.27 -23.59
CA LYS A 163 -37.93 84.29 -22.89
C LYS A 163 -37.49 85.72 -23.20
N GLU A 164 -36.19 85.96 -23.41
CA GLU A 164 -35.64 87.32 -23.54
C GLU A 164 -35.27 87.74 -24.98
N LEU A 165 -35.29 86.84 -25.98
CA LEU A 165 -34.85 87.18 -27.34
C LEU A 165 -35.79 88.17 -28.06
N THR A 166 -35.32 89.40 -28.26
CA THR A 166 -36.05 90.44 -28.98
C THR A 166 -35.92 90.29 -30.52
N PRO A 167 -36.79 90.93 -31.33
CA PRO A 167 -36.66 90.93 -32.79
C PRO A 167 -35.32 91.53 -33.29
N GLN A 168 -34.82 92.57 -32.62
CA GLN A 168 -33.56 93.23 -32.99
C GLN A 168 -32.33 92.33 -32.77
N ASP A 169 -32.37 91.47 -31.75
CA ASP A 169 -31.29 90.49 -31.53
C ASP A 169 -31.24 89.44 -32.63
N ARG A 170 -32.38 89.02 -33.18
CA ARG A 170 -32.44 88.06 -34.30
C ARG A 170 -31.81 88.62 -35.57
N ASP A 171 -32.15 89.87 -35.91
CA ASP A 171 -31.61 90.54 -37.10
C ASP A 171 -30.10 90.72 -36.97
N ARG A 172 -29.62 91.10 -35.79
CA ARG A 172 -28.17 91.23 -35.51
C ARG A 172 -27.43 89.89 -35.62
N ILE A 173 -28.01 88.80 -35.12
CA ILE A 173 -27.43 87.45 -35.25
C ILE A 173 -27.37 87.01 -36.72
N PHE A 174 -28.41 87.29 -37.51
CA PHE A 174 -28.44 87.00 -38.94
C PHE A 174 -27.33 87.72 -39.71
N GLU A 175 -27.20 89.03 -39.50
CA GLU A 175 -26.15 89.85 -40.12
C GLU A 175 -24.75 89.34 -39.75
N THR A 176 -24.52 89.03 -38.48
CA THR A 176 -23.22 88.55 -37.99
C THR A 176 -22.86 87.17 -38.56
N THR A 177 -23.86 86.30 -38.73
CA THR A 177 -23.68 84.96 -39.32
C THR A 177 -23.36 85.06 -40.82
N LEU A 178 -24.06 85.93 -41.55
CA LEU A 178 -23.78 86.21 -42.96
C LEU A 178 -22.38 86.82 -43.15
N ALA A 179 -21.96 87.70 -42.25
CA ALA A 179 -20.62 88.28 -42.24
C ALA A 179 -19.49 87.28 -41.90
N ARG A 180 -19.83 86.14 -41.27
CA ARG A 180 -18.87 85.06 -40.97
C ARG A 180 -18.77 84.07 -42.13
N LEU A 181 -19.90 83.62 -42.66
CA LEU A 181 -19.98 82.74 -43.84
C LEU A 181 -19.33 83.39 -45.07
N SER A 182 -19.57 84.68 -45.31
CA SER A 182 -18.95 85.41 -46.42
C SER A 182 -17.43 85.57 -46.28
N ARG A 183 -16.88 85.42 -45.08
CA ARG A 183 -15.44 85.46 -44.79
C ARG A 183 -14.78 84.12 -45.05
N GLU A 184 -15.48 83.04 -44.72
CA GLU A 184 -15.02 81.66 -44.86
C GLU A 184 -15.13 81.14 -46.29
N VAL A 185 -16.11 81.62 -47.06
CA VAL A 185 -16.24 81.34 -48.51
C VAL A 185 -15.27 82.17 -49.36
N ARG A 186 -14.67 83.23 -48.80
CA ARG A 186 -13.70 84.10 -49.48
C ARG A 186 -12.24 83.78 -49.12
N ALA A 187 -12.02 82.83 -48.20
CA ALA A 187 -10.73 82.24 -47.87
C ALA A 187 -10.56 80.91 -48.61
#